data_AF-A0A966QZE5-F1
#
_entry.id   AF-A0A966QZE5-F1
#
_cell.length_a   1.000
_cell.length_b   1.000
_cell.length_c   1.000
_cell.angle_alpha   90.00
_cell.angle_beta   90.00
_cell.angle_gamma   90.00
#
_symmetry.space_group_name_H-M   'P 1'
#
loop_
_entity.id
_entity.type
_entity.pdbx_description
1 polymer ?
#
loop_
_entity_poly.entity_id
_entity_poly.type
_entity_poly.pdbx_seq_one_letter_code
_entity_poly.pdbx_strand_id
1 'polypeptide(L)'
;RSSNSREFTDSPEIWHILWYRWRVIMTQPTVNAIINFSTGPSFAQAFIIGSGIFGTNVLADSAAVIVDVSDQVNRIETKRGRNALIDEFQTGTLTLRIVDQNGDFNPENPASPYYTYLTPMKKVQITATYNSVTYPVFSGFITSYVTTYPKETDEVTYTTIQAVDAFRLAQNAQISTVTGGTAGQLSGARINKILDQISWPATMRDVDTGLTTMQADPGTNRTALQALTTVANSEYGALYVDASGSFVFQDRTVTVSSVAGTPTVFADNGTGIPYANVAWVLNDVLIFNKATITRTGGSAQVATNQASIDKYFLHSYFLNDLLMETDAVALDYAKAYVASRAETTIRCDAITLDLNTPNYTTGIVAALSLDFFDPITVKTTQPGGSVLQKTLQIFGVSMAITPNSWKTTFTTLEPIIDGFIIGNVNYGVLGQNVLSY
;
A
#
# COMPACT_ATOMS: atom_id res chain seq x y z
N ARG A 1 -39.87 -47.01 59.81
CA ARG A 1 -40.38 -46.04 58.82
C ARG A 1 -39.17 -45.25 58.31
N SER A 2 -38.75 -45.55 57.09
CA SER A 2 -37.56 -45.02 56.42
C SER A 2 -37.81 -43.62 55.85
N SER A 3 -36.87 -42.69 56.05
CA SER A 3 -36.83 -41.39 55.37
C SER A 3 -35.59 -41.32 54.48
N ASN A 4 -35.83 -40.98 53.21
CA ASN A 4 -34.87 -40.76 52.13
C ASN A 4 -33.81 -39.68 52.45
N SER A 5 -32.57 -39.94 52.06
CA SER A 5 -31.63 -38.91 51.61
C SER A 5 -30.80 -39.47 50.46
N ARG A 6 -30.96 -38.91 49.26
CA ARG A 6 -30.12 -39.21 48.09
C ARG A 6 -28.79 -38.47 48.26
N GLU A 7 -27.69 -39.20 48.31
CA GLU A 7 -26.34 -38.65 48.21
C GLU A 7 -26.06 -38.27 46.75
N PHE A 8 -25.69 -37.02 46.51
CA PHE A 8 -25.02 -36.58 45.28
C PHE A 8 -23.52 -36.74 45.51
N THR A 9 -22.89 -37.64 44.77
CA THR A 9 -21.44 -37.80 44.74
C THR A 9 -20.81 -36.73 43.83
N ASP A 10 -20.01 -35.84 44.41
CA ASP A 10 -19.16 -34.90 43.68
C ASP A 10 -18.08 -35.67 42.89
N SER A 11 -18.22 -35.69 41.56
CA SER A 11 -17.19 -36.23 40.66
C SER A 11 -16.15 -35.14 40.32
N PRO A 12 -14.84 -35.36 40.53
CA PRO A 12 -13.81 -34.34 40.28
C PRO A 12 -13.58 -33.99 38.80
N GLU A 13 -14.21 -34.70 37.86
CA GLU A 13 -13.95 -34.56 36.42
C GLU A 13 -14.60 -33.34 35.78
N ILE A 14 -15.58 -32.71 36.42
CA ILE A 14 -16.30 -31.55 35.85
C ILE A 14 -15.45 -30.26 35.91
N TRP A 15 -14.48 -30.18 36.83
CA TRP A 15 -13.62 -28.99 36.97
C TRP A 15 -12.47 -28.94 35.97
N HIS A 16 -12.02 -30.08 35.42
CA HIS A 16 -10.97 -30.10 34.39
C HIS A 16 -11.49 -29.74 32.98
N ILE A 17 -12.76 -30.04 32.69
CA ILE A 17 -13.39 -29.74 31.39
C ILE A 17 -13.78 -28.26 31.26
N LEU A 18 -14.06 -27.58 32.37
CA LEU A 18 -14.42 -26.16 32.37
C LEU A 18 -13.20 -25.22 32.22
N TRP A 19 -12.01 -25.62 32.65
CA TRP A 19 -10.77 -24.84 32.47
C TRP A 19 -10.25 -24.81 31.03
N TYR A 20 -10.57 -25.82 30.20
CA TYR A 20 -10.24 -25.80 28.77
C TYR A 20 -11.21 -24.95 27.92
N ARG A 21 -12.37 -24.57 28.47
CA ARG A 21 -13.41 -23.77 27.79
C ARG A 21 -13.29 -22.26 27.99
N TRP A 22 -12.22 -21.80 28.65
CA TRP A 22 -11.83 -20.39 28.71
C TRP A 22 -10.45 -20.15 28.08
N ARG A 23 -10.15 -20.92 27.03
CA ARG A 23 -9.16 -20.48 26.05
C ARG A 23 -9.80 -19.26 25.38
N VAL A 24 -9.26 -18.07 25.65
CA VAL A 24 -9.58 -16.84 24.90
C VAL A 24 -9.72 -17.26 23.44
N ILE A 25 -10.93 -17.11 22.88
CA ILE A 25 -11.14 -17.34 21.46
C ILE A 25 -10.22 -16.30 20.81
N MET A 26 -9.11 -16.76 20.25
CA MET A 26 -8.28 -15.93 19.40
C MET A 26 -9.16 -15.61 18.20
N THR A 27 -9.84 -14.46 18.22
CA THR A 27 -10.47 -13.94 17.02
C THR A 27 -9.33 -13.47 16.13
N GLN A 28 -8.81 -14.36 15.30
CA GLN A 28 -7.95 -13.96 14.21
C GLN A 28 -8.81 -13.29 13.13
N PRO A 29 -8.27 -12.36 12.35
CA PRO A 29 -9.01 -11.86 11.20
C PRO A 29 -9.33 -13.00 10.24
N THR A 30 -10.50 -12.93 9.62
CA THR A 30 -10.91 -13.86 8.56
C THR A 30 -10.61 -13.24 7.21
N VAL A 31 -9.85 -13.92 6.36
CA VAL A 31 -9.59 -13.45 4.99
C VAL A 31 -10.77 -13.80 4.11
N ASN A 32 -11.15 -12.85 3.24
CA ASN A 32 -12.01 -13.14 2.10
C ASN A 32 -11.22 -12.93 0.80
N ALA A 33 -11.28 -13.90 -0.12
CA ALA A 33 -10.64 -13.86 -1.42
C ALA A 33 -11.70 -14.04 -2.52
N ILE A 34 -11.96 -12.98 -3.27
CA ILE A 34 -12.99 -12.93 -4.31
C ILE A 34 -12.33 -12.78 -5.67
N ILE A 35 -12.74 -13.59 -6.64
CA ILE A 35 -12.36 -13.46 -8.05
C ILE A 35 -13.60 -13.06 -8.85
N ASN A 36 -13.44 -12.04 -9.68
CA ASN A 36 -14.50 -11.53 -10.53
C ASN A 36 -14.07 -11.65 -12.00
N PHE A 37 -14.75 -12.53 -12.73
CA PHE A 37 -14.45 -12.83 -14.13
C PHE A 37 -15.07 -11.83 -15.13
N SER A 38 -15.75 -10.78 -14.66
CA SER A 38 -16.19 -9.68 -15.53
C SER A 38 -15.01 -8.88 -16.08
N THR A 39 -15.25 -8.17 -17.18
CA THR A 39 -14.29 -7.24 -17.78
C THR A 39 -14.38 -5.85 -17.12
N GLY A 40 -13.49 -4.95 -17.55
CA GLY A 40 -13.48 -3.56 -17.11
C GLY A 40 -12.75 -3.31 -15.79
N PRO A 41 -12.41 -2.04 -15.52
CA PRO A 41 -11.52 -1.63 -14.42
C PRO A 41 -12.20 -1.62 -13.05
N SER A 42 -13.54 -1.61 -12.98
CA SER A 42 -14.25 -1.49 -11.70
C SER A 42 -14.29 -2.79 -10.91
N PHE A 43 -13.96 -2.70 -9.62
CA PHE A 43 -14.13 -3.79 -8.66
C PHE A 43 -15.53 -3.85 -8.03
N ALA A 44 -16.38 -2.85 -8.28
CA ALA A 44 -17.75 -2.87 -7.78
C ALA A 44 -18.56 -4.00 -8.46
N GLN A 45 -19.46 -4.61 -7.69
CA GLN A 45 -20.27 -5.75 -8.13
C GLN A 45 -21.30 -5.30 -9.17
N ALA A 46 -21.54 -6.10 -10.21
CA ALA A 46 -22.53 -5.79 -11.24
C ALA A 46 -23.95 -5.67 -10.64
N PHE A 47 -24.75 -4.72 -11.12
CA PHE A 47 -26.14 -4.55 -10.73
C PHE A 47 -26.97 -5.64 -11.39
N ILE A 48 -27.57 -6.51 -10.58
CA ILE A 48 -28.47 -7.56 -11.02
C ILE A 48 -29.90 -7.08 -10.78
N ILE A 49 -30.75 -7.10 -11.82
CA ILE A 49 -32.17 -6.76 -11.67
C ILE A 49 -32.81 -7.72 -10.66
N GLY A 50 -33.37 -7.17 -9.58
CA GLY A 50 -34.04 -7.93 -8.52
C GLY A 50 -33.21 -8.20 -7.26
N SER A 51 -31.89 -7.92 -7.27
CA SER A 51 -31.02 -8.07 -6.09
C SER A 51 -29.92 -7.00 -5.95
N GLY A 52 -29.68 -6.18 -6.98
CA GLY A 52 -28.69 -5.11 -6.96
C GLY A 52 -29.14 -3.89 -6.16
N ILE A 53 -28.18 -3.19 -5.57
CA ILE A 53 -28.37 -1.92 -4.86
C ILE A 53 -27.97 -0.77 -5.80
N PHE A 54 -28.93 0.11 -6.09
CA PHE A 54 -28.68 1.33 -6.86
C PHE A 54 -27.68 2.23 -6.13
N GLY A 55 -26.70 2.76 -6.86
CA GLY A 55 -25.63 3.62 -6.32
C GLY A 55 -24.41 2.86 -5.78
N THR A 56 -24.50 1.54 -5.62
CA THR A 56 -23.38 0.68 -5.17
C THR A 56 -22.95 -0.29 -6.26
N ASN A 57 -23.91 -0.89 -6.96
CA ASN A 57 -23.63 -1.84 -8.02
C ASN A 57 -23.54 -1.15 -9.40
N VAL A 58 -22.70 -1.68 -10.30
CA VAL A 58 -22.43 -1.12 -11.65
C VAL A 58 -23.24 -1.84 -12.72
N LEU A 59 -23.84 -1.12 -13.67
CA LEU A 59 -24.51 -1.75 -14.81
C LEU A 59 -23.46 -2.48 -15.68
N ALA A 60 -23.65 -3.77 -15.92
CA ALA A 60 -22.76 -4.62 -16.71
C ALA A 60 -23.50 -5.27 -17.89
N ASP A 61 -22.76 -5.61 -18.95
CA ASP A 61 -23.24 -6.24 -20.19
C ASP A 61 -23.53 -7.75 -20.05
N SER A 62 -23.05 -8.37 -18.97
CA SER A 62 -23.34 -9.76 -18.58
C SER A 62 -23.39 -9.90 -17.06
N ALA A 63 -24.10 -10.91 -16.56
CA ALA A 63 -23.99 -11.32 -15.16
C ALA A 63 -22.53 -11.66 -14.86
N ALA A 64 -21.92 -10.93 -13.93
CA ALA A 64 -20.54 -11.18 -13.51
C ALA A 64 -20.47 -12.52 -12.78
N VAL A 65 -19.67 -13.46 -13.30
CA VAL A 65 -19.31 -14.65 -12.52
C VAL A 65 -18.32 -14.20 -11.45
N ILE A 66 -18.80 -14.11 -10.22
CA ILE A 66 -18.03 -13.77 -9.04
C ILE A 66 -17.96 -15.04 -8.20
N VAL A 67 -16.74 -15.45 -7.89
CA VAL A 67 -16.46 -16.64 -7.08
C VAL A 67 -15.74 -16.22 -5.81
N ASP A 68 -16.19 -16.80 -4.71
CA ASP A 68 -15.49 -16.76 -3.43
C ASP A 68 -14.61 -18.00 -3.31
N VAL A 69 -13.29 -17.79 -3.16
CA VAL A 69 -12.28 -18.84 -2.99
C VAL A 69 -11.67 -18.84 -1.59
N SER A 70 -12.30 -18.15 -0.63
CA SER A 70 -11.77 -17.96 0.73
C SER A 70 -11.45 -19.27 1.43
N ASP A 71 -12.34 -20.26 1.32
CA ASP A 71 -12.18 -21.59 1.92
C ASP A 71 -11.07 -22.44 1.25
N GLN A 72 -10.59 -22.00 0.08
CA GLN A 72 -9.53 -22.68 -0.68
C GLN A 72 -8.15 -22.04 -0.47
N VAL A 73 -8.08 -20.89 0.22
CA VAL A 73 -6.83 -20.14 0.40
C VAL A 73 -5.81 -20.94 1.20
N ASN A 74 -4.63 -21.13 0.61
CA ASN A 74 -3.49 -21.75 1.27
C ASN A 74 -2.34 -20.75 1.54
N ARG A 75 -2.19 -19.72 0.70
CA ARG A 75 -1.19 -18.67 0.91
C ARG A 75 -1.61 -17.39 0.22
N ILE A 76 -1.41 -16.26 0.87
CA ILE A 76 -1.52 -14.92 0.28
C ILE A 76 -0.25 -14.16 0.58
N GLU A 77 0.34 -13.58 -0.45
CA GLU A 77 1.38 -12.58 -0.30
C GLU A 77 1.02 -11.33 -1.06
N THR A 78 1.00 -10.19 -0.38
CA THR A 78 0.80 -8.88 -0.99
C THR A 78 2.00 -7.99 -0.74
N LYS A 79 2.31 -7.14 -1.70
CA LYS A 79 3.32 -6.10 -1.55
C LYS A 79 2.89 -4.85 -2.28
N ARG A 80 2.73 -3.75 -1.56
CA ARG A 80 2.55 -2.40 -2.10
C ARG A 80 3.55 -1.46 -1.43
N GLY A 81 4.05 -0.46 -2.16
CA GLY A 81 4.86 0.58 -1.52
C GLY A 81 5.80 1.34 -2.44
N ARG A 82 6.56 2.23 -1.81
CA ARG A 82 7.52 3.15 -2.41
C ARG A 82 8.92 2.58 -2.37
N ASN A 83 9.65 2.75 -3.46
CA ASN A 83 11.09 2.52 -3.49
C ASN A 83 11.81 3.82 -3.13
N ALA A 84 12.48 3.85 -1.98
CA ALA A 84 13.15 5.05 -1.46
C ALA A 84 14.30 5.56 -2.35
N LEU A 85 14.95 4.70 -3.13
CA LEU A 85 16.12 5.06 -3.94
C LEU A 85 15.75 5.82 -5.22
N ILE A 86 14.64 5.44 -5.84
CA ILE A 86 14.14 6.09 -7.07
C ILE A 86 12.96 7.01 -6.77
N ASP A 87 12.58 7.12 -5.49
CA ASP A 87 11.53 8.01 -4.98
C ASP A 87 10.11 7.78 -5.54
N GLU A 88 9.83 6.58 -6.06
CA GLU A 88 8.57 6.24 -6.75
C GLU A 88 7.81 5.06 -6.11
N PHE A 89 6.47 5.13 -6.08
CA PHE A 89 5.61 4.00 -5.76
C PHE A 89 5.65 2.95 -6.87
N GLN A 90 5.74 1.69 -6.47
CA GLN A 90 5.86 0.56 -7.37
C GLN A 90 4.49 -0.09 -7.58
N THR A 91 4.32 -0.75 -8.73
CA THR A 91 3.14 -1.60 -8.99
C THR A 91 3.03 -2.65 -7.89
N GLY A 92 1.90 -2.61 -7.18
CA GLY A 92 1.56 -3.57 -6.15
C GLY A 92 1.33 -4.96 -6.74
N THR A 93 1.67 -5.99 -5.97
CA THR A 93 1.56 -7.39 -6.39
C THR A 93 0.80 -8.23 -5.38
N LEU A 94 0.16 -9.28 -5.91
CA LEU A 94 -0.48 -10.36 -5.16
C LEU A 94 -0.03 -11.71 -5.71
N THR A 95 0.37 -12.60 -4.81
CA THR A 95 0.45 -14.05 -5.03
C THR A 95 -0.61 -14.72 -4.16
N LEU A 96 -1.64 -15.28 -4.78
CA LEU A 96 -2.67 -16.07 -4.13
C LEU A 96 -2.50 -17.55 -4.50
N ARG A 97 -2.27 -18.43 -3.53
CA ARG A 97 -2.25 -19.88 -3.75
C ARG A 97 -3.51 -20.50 -3.16
N ILE A 98 -4.26 -21.21 -4.00
CA ILE A 98 -5.48 -21.92 -3.62
C ILE A 98 -5.30 -23.43 -3.80
N VAL A 99 -6.01 -24.20 -2.99
CA VAL A 99 -6.20 -25.64 -3.16
C VAL A 99 -7.17 -25.86 -4.31
N ASP A 100 -6.75 -26.62 -5.32
CA ASP A 100 -7.50 -26.83 -6.57
C ASP A 100 -7.56 -28.32 -6.93
N GLN A 101 -8.16 -29.13 -6.05
CA GLN A 101 -8.18 -30.59 -6.20
C GLN A 101 -8.99 -31.07 -7.41
N ASN A 102 -10.02 -30.31 -7.82
CA ASN A 102 -10.87 -30.65 -8.96
C ASN A 102 -10.28 -30.13 -10.30
N GLY A 103 -9.22 -29.32 -10.25
CA GLY A 103 -8.69 -28.65 -11.43
C GLY A 103 -9.67 -27.62 -12.00
N ASP A 104 -10.45 -26.96 -11.14
CA ASP A 104 -11.41 -25.94 -11.54
C ASP A 104 -10.68 -24.70 -12.10
N PHE A 105 -9.45 -24.42 -11.68
CA PHE A 105 -8.64 -23.32 -12.20
C PHE A 105 -7.68 -23.73 -13.33
N ASN A 106 -7.91 -24.89 -13.95
CA ASN A 106 -7.23 -25.28 -15.17
C ASN A 106 -8.00 -24.77 -16.41
N PRO A 107 -7.43 -23.86 -17.23
CA PRO A 107 -8.08 -23.33 -18.43
C PRO A 107 -8.45 -24.39 -19.48
N GLU A 108 -7.75 -25.53 -19.48
CA GLU A 108 -7.95 -26.64 -20.43
C GLU A 108 -8.93 -27.71 -19.90
N ASN A 109 -9.50 -27.54 -18.70
CA ASN A 109 -10.46 -28.49 -18.14
C ASN A 109 -11.90 -28.16 -18.58
N PRO A 110 -12.52 -28.92 -19.51
CA PRO A 110 -13.87 -28.62 -19.98
C PRO A 110 -14.96 -28.87 -18.93
N ALA A 111 -14.65 -29.62 -17.86
CA ALA A 111 -15.55 -29.86 -16.73
C ALA A 111 -15.48 -28.74 -15.68
N SER A 112 -14.52 -27.81 -15.80
CA SER A 112 -14.40 -26.69 -14.87
C SER A 112 -15.62 -25.77 -14.95
N PRO A 113 -16.18 -25.31 -13.81
CA PRO A 113 -17.20 -24.25 -13.79
C PRO A 113 -16.66 -22.91 -14.31
N TYR A 114 -15.34 -22.74 -14.38
CA TYR A 114 -14.65 -21.55 -14.87
C TYR A 114 -14.06 -21.75 -16.27
N TYR A 115 -14.39 -22.87 -16.95
CA TYR A 115 -13.96 -23.12 -18.32
C TYR A 115 -14.33 -21.92 -19.21
N THR A 116 -13.41 -21.49 -20.08
CA THR A 116 -13.45 -20.25 -20.89
C THR A 116 -13.34 -18.91 -20.14
N TYR A 117 -13.54 -18.86 -18.82
CA TYR A 117 -13.44 -17.63 -18.03
C TYR A 117 -12.02 -17.33 -17.51
N LEU A 118 -11.17 -18.35 -17.42
CA LEU A 118 -9.79 -18.28 -16.93
C LEU A 118 -8.83 -17.61 -17.93
N THR A 119 -9.05 -16.33 -18.21
CA THR A 119 -8.15 -15.51 -19.02
C THR A 119 -7.43 -14.47 -18.16
N PRO A 120 -6.32 -13.86 -18.64
CA PRO A 120 -5.70 -12.75 -17.94
C PRO A 120 -6.61 -11.52 -17.84
N MET A 121 -6.23 -10.59 -16.96
CA MET A 121 -6.90 -9.31 -16.67
C MET A 121 -8.29 -9.43 -16.04
N LYS A 122 -8.61 -10.60 -15.45
CA LYS A 122 -9.75 -10.75 -14.53
C LYS A 122 -9.41 -10.13 -13.18
N LYS A 123 -10.41 -9.82 -12.37
CA LYS A 123 -10.23 -9.07 -11.13
C LYS A 123 -10.11 -10.01 -9.93
N VAL A 124 -9.28 -9.64 -8.97
CA VAL A 124 -9.16 -10.31 -7.67
C VAL A 124 -9.14 -9.28 -6.55
N GLN A 125 -9.84 -9.59 -5.47
CA GLN A 125 -9.90 -8.77 -4.27
C GLN A 125 -9.64 -9.62 -3.04
N ILE A 126 -8.77 -9.13 -2.17
CA ILE A 126 -8.49 -9.70 -0.85
C ILE A 126 -8.96 -8.69 0.19
N THR A 127 -9.79 -9.13 1.12
CA THR A 127 -10.19 -8.36 2.30
C THR A 127 -9.94 -9.16 3.56
N ALA A 128 -9.85 -8.48 4.70
CA ALA A 128 -9.74 -9.09 6.01
C ALA A 128 -10.87 -8.57 6.89
N THR A 129 -11.62 -9.46 7.54
CA THR A 129 -12.68 -9.11 8.47
C THR A 129 -12.22 -9.36 9.90
N TYR A 130 -12.28 -8.33 10.75
CA TYR A 130 -11.98 -8.42 12.17
C TYR A 130 -12.99 -7.60 12.98
N ASN A 131 -13.57 -8.20 14.03
CA ASN A 131 -14.59 -7.56 14.87
C ASN A 131 -15.71 -6.86 14.05
N SER A 132 -16.20 -7.56 13.02
CA SER A 132 -17.25 -7.07 12.11
C SER A 132 -16.87 -5.87 11.22
N VAL A 133 -15.60 -5.45 11.21
CA VAL A 133 -15.07 -4.46 10.28
C VAL A 133 -14.32 -5.17 9.17
N THR A 134 -14.61 -4.83 7.92
CA THR A 134 -13.91 -5.34 6.74
C THR A 134 -12.87 -4.32 6.28
N TYR A 135 -11.63 -4.77 6.16
CA TYR A 135 -10.47 -3.98 5.73
C TYR A 135 -10.03 -4.43 4.34
N PRO A 136 -9.78 -3.51 3.39
CA PRO A 136 -9.19 -3.86 2.11
C PRO A 136 -7.72 -4.27 2.30
N VAL A 137 -7.31 -5.37 1.68
CA VAL A 137 -5.91 -5.84 1.72
C VAL A 137 -5.24 -5.64 0.36
N PHE A 138 -5.92 -6.02 -0.72
CA PHE A 138 -5.42 -5.85 -2.09
C PHE A 138 -6.58 -5.95 -3.10
N SER A 139 -6.56 -5.12 -4.13
CA SER A 139 -7.44 -5.24 -5.29
C SER A 139 -6.62 -5.06 -6.56
N GLY A 140 -6.77 -5.97 -7.53
CA GLY A 140 -5.96 -5.94 -8.74
C GLY A 140 -6.44 -6.88 -9.84
N PHE A 141 -5.61 -7.00 -10.87
CA PHE A 141 -5.87 -7.74 -12.09
C PHE A 141 -4.95 -8.95 -12.21
N ILE A 142 -5.55 -10.12 -12.41
CA ILE A 142 -4.88 -11.41 -12.53
C ILE A 142 -4.04 -11.43 -13.81
N THR A 143 -2.73 -11.67 -13.67
CA THR A 143 -1.79 -11.77 -14.80
C THR A 143 -1.59 -13.21 -15.24
N SER A 144 -1.66 -14.17 -14.32
CA SER A 144 -1.51 -15.60 -14.63
C SER A 144 -2.17 -16.53 -13.61
N TYR A 145 -2.48 -17.74 -14.10
CA TYR A 145 -2.84 -18.91 -13.32
C TYR A 145 -1.75 -19.96 -13.58
N VAL A 146 -1.15 -20.49 -12.52
CA VAL A 146 -0.10 -21.51 -12.60
C VAL A 146 -0.49 -22.68 -11.72
N THR A 147 -0.94 -23.77 -12.34
CA THR A 147 -1.31 -24.99 -11.63
C THR A 147 -0.11 -25.91 -11.50
N THR A 148 0.14 -26.37 -10.27
CA THR A 148 1.18 -27.36 -9.97
C THR A 148 0.49 -28.68 -9.64
N TYR A 149 0.69 -29.67 -10.50
CA TYR A 149 0.24 -31.04 -10.27
C TYR A 149 1.37 -31.84 -9.63
N PRO A 150 1.18 -32.32 -8.40
CA PRO A 150 2.13 -33.24 -7.82
C PRO A 150 2.07 -34.58 -8.55
N LYS A 151 3.21 -35.28 -8.57
CA LYS A 151 3.35 -36.57 -9.26
C LYS A 151 2.72 -37.73 -8.49
N GLU A 152 2.71 -37.61 -7.16
CA GLU A 152 2.24 -38.65 -6.25
C GLU A 152 0.77 -38.42 -5.87
N THR A 153 0.00 -39.51 -5.73
CA THR A 153 -1.46 -39.48 -5.59
C THR A 153 -1.98 -38.88 -4.27
N ASP A 154 -1.11 -38.70 -3.27
CA ASP A 154 -1.47 -38.21 -1.94
C ASP A 154 -1.20 -36.71 -1.75
N GLU A 155 -0.68 -36.03 -2.78
CA GLU A 155 -0.33 -34.62 -2.72
C GLU A 155 -1.47 -33.72 -3.23
N VAL A 156 -1.67 -32.61 -2.55
CA VAL A 156 -2.72 -31.64 -2.86
C VAL A 156 -2.34 -30.85 -4.12
N THR A 157 -3.25 -30.77 -5.09
CA THR A 157 -3.08 -29.90 -6.26
C THR A 157 -3.32 -28.44 -5.87
N TYR A 158 -2.44 -27.55 -6.32
CA TYR A 158 -2.53 -26.11 -6.05
C TYR A 158 -2.53 -25.32 -7.34
N THR A 159 -3.32 -24.25 -7.36
CA THR A 159 -3.22 -23.20 -8.37
C THR A 159 -2.71 -21.91 -7.74
N THR A 160 -1.66 -21.34 -8.33
CA THR A 160 -1.09 -20.05 -7.96
C THR A 160 -1.57 -18.98 -8.93
N ILE A 161 -2.29 -18.00 -8.40
CA ILE A 161 -2.82 -16.85 -9.10
C ILE A 161 -1.90 -15.66 -8.82
N GLN A 162 -1.35 -15.09 -9.87
CA GLN A 162 -0.56 -13.86 -9.79
C GLN A 162 -1.43 -12.69 -10.22
N ALA A 163 -1.36 -11.58 -9.49
CA ALA A 163 -2.08 -10.36 -9.84
C ALA A 163 -1.26 -9.11 -9.52
N VAL A 164 -1.62 -8.03 -10.18
CA VAL A 164 -0.99 -6.71 -10.04
C VAL A 164 -2.04 -5.63 -9.95
N ASP A 165 -1.74 -4.51 -9.31
CA ASP A 165 -2.69 -3.41 -9.18
C ASP A 165 -2.90 -2.63 -10.50
N ALA A 166 -3.68 -1.54 -10.40
CA ALA A 166 -4.07 -0.70 -11.52
C ALA A 166 -2.90 -0.01 -12.26
N PHE A 167 -1.71 0.14 -11.64
CA PHE A 167 -0.55 0.71 -12.34
C PHE A 167 -0.17 -0.08 -13.57
N ARG A 168 -0.37 -1.41 -13.58
CA ARG A 168 -0.11 -2.24 -14.76
C ARG A 168 -0.91 -1.78 -15.97
N LEU A 169 -2.17 -1.39 -15.78
CA LEU A 169 -3.05 -0.98 -16.87
C LEU A 169 -2.60 0.38 -17.42
N ALA A 170 -2.25 1.34 -16.55
CA ALA A 170 -1.68 2.62 -16.97
C ALA A 170 -0.31 2.46 -17.64
N GLN A 171 0.50 1.47 -17.24
CA GLN A 171 1.78 1.18 -17.88
C GLN A 171 1.61 0.57 -19.28
N ASN A 172 0.57 -0.23 -19.50
CA ASN A 172 0.31 -0.85 -20.80
C ASN A 172 -0.38 0.11 -21.78
N ALA A 173 -1.11 1.11 -21.28
CA ALA A 173 -1.80 2.09 -22.12
C ALA A 173 -0.83 3.14 -22.65
N GLN A 174 -0.72 3.25 -23.98
CA GLN A 174 0.05 4.30 -24.65
C GLN A 174 -0.85 5.49 -24.97
N ILE A 175 -0.35 6.69 -24.70
CA ILE A 175 -0.98 7.96 -25.07
C ILE A 175 0.02 8.79 -25.87
N SER A 176 -0.48 9.57 -26.81
CA SER A 176 0.32 10.55 -27.57
C SER A 176 -0.06 12.00 -27.22
N THR A 177 -1.15 12.19 -26.48
CA THR A 177 -1.67 13.49 -26.07
C THR A 177 -2.55 13.32 -24.84
N VAL A 178 -2.76 14.42 -24.10
CA VAL A 178 -3.76 14.52 -23.05
C VAL A 178 -4.80 15.54 -23.48
N THR A 179 -6.00 15.07 -23.84
CA THR A 179 -7.09 15.92 -24.31
C THR A 179 -7.46 16.95 -23.24
N GLY A 180 -7.46 18.23 -23.62
CA GLY A 180 -7.73 19.34 -22.69
C GLY A 180 -6.59 19.62 -21.72
N GLY A 181 -5.39 19.09 -21.97
CA GLY A 181 -4.18 19.31 -21.18
C GLY A 181 -3.49 20.65 -21.46
N THR A 182 -4.09 21.77 -21.03
CA THR A 182 -3.58 23.13 -21.27
C THR A 182 -2.60 23.62 -20.19
N ALA A 183 -1.77 24.62 -20.51
CA ALA A 183 -0.93 25.29 -19.52
C ALA A 183 -1.77 25.96 -18.41
N GLY A 184 -1.18 26.14 -17.23
CA GLY A 184 -1.82 26.73 -16.04
C GLY A 184 -2.75 25.79 -15.27
N GLN A 185 -2.90 24.52 -15.68
CA GLN A 185 -3.72 23.54 -14.97
C GLN A 185 -3.00 23.00 -13.75
N LEU A 186 -3.68 22.88 -12.61
CA LEU A 186 -3.12 22.22 -11.43
C LEU A 186 -2.86 20.73 -11.68
N SER A 187 -1.86 20.17 -11.01
CA SER A 187 -1.39 18.79 -11.16
C SER A 187 -2.50 17.73 -10.97
N GLY A 188 -3.41 17.93 -10.02
CA GLY A 188 -4.55 17.03 -9.81
C GLY A 188 -5.55 17.02 -10.96
N ALA A 189 -5.83 18.19 -11.53
CA ALA A 189 -6.66 18.31 -12.73
C ALA A 189 -5.98 17.59 -13.93
N ARG A 190 -4.66 17.73 -14.05
CA ARG A 190 -3.87 17.05 -15.08
C ARG A 190 -3.90 15.53 -14.93
N ILE A 191 -3.76 15.00 -13.71
CA ILE A 191 -3.85 13.57 -13.41
C ILE A 191 -5.22 13.02 -13.82
N ASN A 192 -6.30 13.71 -13.47
CA ASN A 192 -7.64 13.32 -13.90
C ASN A 192 -7.78 13.27 -15.42
N LYS A 193 -7.23 14.24 -16.17
CA LYS A 193 -7.25 14.22 -17.64
C LYS A 193 -6.47 13.06 -18.25
N ILE A 194 -5.35 12.67 -17.63
CA ILE A 194 -4.58 11.49 -18.08
C ILE A 194 -5.38 10.21 -17.82
N LEU A 195 -5.99 10.09 -16.65
CA LEU A 195 -6.85 8.96 -16.31
C LEU A 195 -8.09 8.87 -17.22
N ASP A 196 -8.61 10.01 -17.69
CA ASP A 196 -9.69 10.05 -18.70
C ASP A 196 -9.23 9.47 -20.05
N GLN A 197 -7.96 9.67 -20.47
CA GLN A 197 -7.46 9.11 -21.75
C GLN A 197 -7.53 7.58 -21.78
N ILE A 198 -7.39 6.94 -20.61
CA ILE A 198 -7.46 5.48 -20.48
C ILE A 198 -8.83 5.00 -19.97
N SER A 199 -9.83 5.90 -19.97
CA SER A 199 -11.20 5.62 -19.48
C SER A 199 -11.24 5.04 -18.07
N TRP A 200 -10.33 5.47 -17.18
CA TRP A 200 -10.34 5.02 -15.79
C TRP A 200 -11.59 5.55 -15.07
N PRO A 201 -12.33 4.79 -14.27
CA PRO A 201 -13.56 5.27 -13.65
C PRO A 201 -13.31 6.42 -12.67
N ALA A 202 -14.13 7.47 -12.71
CA ALA A 202 -14.02 8.59 -11.77
C ALA A 202 -14.25 8.17 -10.31
N THR A 203 -15.06 7.13 -10.07
CA THR A 203 -15.32 6.56 -8.74
C THR A 203 -14.15 5.77 -8.17
N MET A 204 -13.07 5.61 -8.92
CA MET A 204 -11.85 4.89 -8.52
C MET A 204 -10.62 5.79 -8.60
N ARG A 205 -10.84 7.06 -8.27
CA ARG A 205 -9.84 8.11 -8.21
C ARG A 205 -10.03 8.85 -6.90
N ASP A 206 -8.94 9.02 -6.17
CA ASP A 206 -8.82 9.92 -5.04
C ASP A 206 -7.68 10.87 -5.35
N VAL A 207 -8.00 12.03 -5.91
CA VAL A 207 -7.01 12.92 -6.52
C VAL A 207 -7.14 14.29 -5.91
N ASP A 208 -6.15 14.67 -5.10
CA ASP A 208 -6.01 16.02 -4.58
C ASP A 208 -5.95 17.03 -5.72
N THR A 209 -6.32 18.28 -5.42
CA THR A 209 -6.34 19.34 -6.43
C THR A 209 -4.93 19.64 -6.96
N GLY A 210 -3.91 19.54 -6.09
CA GLY A 210 -2.52 19.90 -6.41
C GLY A 210 -2.25 21.40 -6.26
N LEU A 211 -0.99 21.76 -6.09
CA LEU A 211 -0.54 23.15 -5.89
C LEU A 211 0.32 23.68 -7.04
N THR A 212 0.94 22.80 -7.82
CA THR A 212 1.78 23.17 -8.97
C THR A 212 0.94 23.29 -10.22
N THR A 213 1.09 24.40 -10.92
CA THR A 213 0.56 24.54 -12.27
C THR A 213 1.47 23.85 -13.29
N MET A 214 0.83 23.12 -14.20
CA MET A 214 1.48 22.34 -15.24
C MET A 214 1.51 23.13 -16.56
N GLN A 215 2.57 22.91 -17.33
CA GLN A 215 2.67 23.32 -18.72
C GLN A 215 1.63 22.60 -19.58
N ALA A 216 1.47 23.07 -20.82
CA ALA A 216 0.69 22.35 -21.81
C ALA A 216 1.25 20.94 -22.01
N ASP A 217 0.37 20.00 -22.36
CA ASP A 217 0.79 18.63 -22.66
C ASP A 217 1.89 18.61 -23.73
N PRO A 218 3.00 17.87 -23.55
CA PRO A 218 4.07 17.83 -24.55
C PRO A 218 3.66 17.21 -25.90
N GLY A 219 2.55 16.47 -25.96
CA GLY A 219 2.11 15.78 -27.18
C GLY A 219 3.07 14.69 -27.66
N THR A 220 3.78 14.01 -26.74
CA THR A 220 4.74 12.95 -27.06
C THR A 220 4.19 11.58 -26.69
N ASN A 221 4.65 10.55 -27.41
CA ASN A 221 4.31 9.15 -27.11
C ASN A 221 4.92 8.72 -25.79
N ARG A 222 4.08 8.25 -24.87
CA ARG A 222 4.46 7.75 -23.54
C ARG A 222 3.37 6.85 -22.98
N THR A 223 3.70 6.08 -21.95
CA THR A 223 2.67 5.33 -21.22
C THR A 223 1.81 6.31 -20.41
N ALA A 224 0.56 5.96 -20.12
CA ALA A 224 -0.26 6.76 -19.21
C ALA A 224 0.39 6.83 -17.82
N LEU A 225 1.01 5.75 -17.35
CA LEU A 225 1.76 5.74 -16.09
C LEU A 225 2.93 6.74 -16.12
N GLN A 226 3.73 6.77 -17.18
CA GLN A 226 4.80 7.75 -17.33
C GLN A 226 4.27 9.18 -17.26
N ALA A 227 3.17 9.48 -17.94
CA ALA A 227 2.55 10.80 -17.88
C ALA A 227 2.06 11.15 -16.46
N LEU A 228 1.43 10.19 -15.75
CA LEU A 228 0.99 10.39 -14.37
C LEU A 228 2.18 10.63 -13.43
N THR A 229 3.23 9.82 -13.55
CA THR A 229 4.46 9.93 -12.75
C THR A 229 5.15 11.28 -13.02
N THR A 230 5.27 11.73 -14.27
CA THR A 230 5.84 13.04 -14.58
C THR A 230 5.06 14.17 -13.88
N VAL A 231 3.74 14.11 -13.86
CA VAL A 231 2.90 15.12 -13.20
C VAL A 231 3.07 15.07 -11.68
N ALA A 232 3.06 13.87 -11.09
CA ALA A 232 3.28 13.71 -9.65
C ALA A 232 4.67 14.19 -9.22
N ASN A 233 5.71 13.84 -9.99
CA ASN A 233 7.07 14.33 -9.77
C ASN A 233 7.18 15.85 -9.97
N SER A 234 6.42 16.42 -10.90
CA SER A 234 6.37 17.88 -11.09
C SER A 234 5.68 18.59 -9.94
N GLU A 235 4.72 17.94 -9.27
CA GLU A 235 4.11 18.43 -8.04
C GLU A 235 5.04 18.33 -6.84
N TYR A 236 5.96 17.36 -6.85
CA TYR A 236 6.57 16.78 -5.66
C TYR A 236 5.51 16.08 -4.76
N GLY A 237 4.46 15.54 -5.40
CA GLY A 237 3.39 14.79 -4.76
C GLY A 237 3.64 13.29 -4.76
N ALA A 238 2.61 12.52 -4.42
CA ALA A 238 2.65 11.06 -4.42
C ALA A 238 1.51 10.46 -5.21
N LEU A 239 1.85 9.53 -6.11
CA LEU A 239 0.90 8.77 -6.91
C LEU A 239 1.03 7.28 -6.54
N TYR A 240 -0.08 6.62 -6.23
CA TYR A 240 -0.12 5.18 -5.91
C TYR A 240 -1.49 4.57 -6.19
N VAL A 241 -1.61 3.25 -6.01
CA VAL A 241 -2.90 2.55 -5.94
C VAL A 241 -3.12 2.07 -4.52
N ASP A 242 -4.27 2.41 -3.95
CA ASP A 242 -4.63 2.00 -2.58
C ASP A 242 -5.00 0.49 -2.52
N ALA A 243 -5.27 -0.03 -1.32
CA ALA A 243 -5.71 -1.41 -1.16
C ALA A 243 -7.08 -1.72 -1.81
N SER A 244 -7.89 -0.69 -2.06
CA SER A 244 -9.21 -0.80 -2.71
C SER A 244 -9.14 -0.85 -4.23
N GLY A 245 -7.98 -0.53 -4.81
CA GLY A 245 -7.72 -0.53 -6.25
C GLY A 245 -7.93 0.83 -6.92
N SER A 246 -8.07 1.91 -6.16
CA SER A 246 -8.24 3.28 -6.65
C SER A 246 -6.89 3.96 -6.91
N PHE A 247 -6.80 4.76 -7.98
CA PHE A 247 -5.66 5.66 -8.17
C PHE A 247 -5.74 6.79 -7.16
N VAL A 248 -4.66 6.97 -6.40
CA VAL A 248 -4.55 8.02 -5.41
C VAL A 248 -3.44 8.99 -5.79
N PHE A 249 -3.75 10.29 -5.76
CA PHE A 249 -2.77 11.36 -5.85
C PHE A 249 -2.89 12.26 -4.63
N GLN A 250 -1.82 12.30 -3.85
CA GLN A 250 -1.67 13.18 -2.71
C GLN A 250 -0.77 14.36 -3.12
N ASP A 251 -1.25 15.58 -2.90
CA ASP A 251 -0.49 16.78 -3.20
C ASP A 251 0.64 17.01 -2.17
N ARG A 252 1.47 18.02 -2.44
CA ARG A 252 2.63 18.29 -1.59
C ARG A 252 2.27 18.66 -0.14
N THR A 253 1.06 19.18 0.12
CA THR A 253 0.65 19.55 1.48
C THR A 253 0.58 18.29 2.32
N VAL A 254 -0.08 17.26 1.79
CA VAL A 254 -0.20 15.98 2.48
C VAL A 254 1.18 15.33 2.64
N THR A 255 2.03 15.34 1.61
CA THR A 255 3.36 14.69 1.69
C THR A 255 4.29 15.33 2.71
N VAL A 256 4.06 16.59 3.10
CA VAL A 256 4.78 17.30 4.16
C VAL A 256 4.11 17.11 5.53
N SER A 257 2.80 17.33 5.63
CA SER A 257 2.14 17.50 6.93
C SER A 257 1.68 16.21 7.59
N SER A 258 1.53 15.12 6.84
CA SER A 258 0.92 13.87 7.35
C SER A 258 1.72 13.24 8.50
N VAL A 259 3.04 13.45 8.57
CA VAL A 259 3.87 13.00 9.70
C VAL A 259 3.51 13.67 11.03
N ALA A 260 2.86 14.83 11.01
CA ALA A 260 2.43 15.56 12.20
C ALA A 260 1.10 15.07 12.78
N GLY A 261 0.42 14.11 12.11
CA GLY A 261 -0.74 13.43 12.67
C GLY A 261 -0.41 12.70 13.98
N THR A 262 -1.44 12.29 14.73
CA THR A 262 -1.22 11.51 15.96
C THR A 262 -0.64 10.14 15.61
N PRO A 263 0.59 9.81 16.01
CA PRO A 263 1.23 8.58 15.57
C PRO A 263 0.70 7.36 16.32
N THR A 264 0.58 6.23 15.61
CA THR A 264 0.42 4.93 16.26
C THR A 264 1.76 4.51 16.89
N VAL A 265 1.77 4.24 18.19
CA VAL A 265 3.00 3.95 18.94
C VAL A 265 3.24 2.44 19.04
N PHE A 266 4.39 2.00 18.55
CA PHE A 266 4.92 0.65 18.66
C PHE A 266 6.12 0.63 19.60
N ALA A 267 6.13 -0.31 20.57
CA ALA A 267 7.18 -0.37 21.59
C ALA A 267 7.39 -1.78 22.14
N ASP A 268 8.63 -2.11 22.55
CA ASP A 268 8.99 -3.38 23.17
C ASP A 268 8.90 -3.41 24.71
N ASN A 269 8.64 -2.28 25.34
CA ASN A 269 8.65 -2.09 26.80
C ASN A 269 7.26 -1.95 27.43
N GLY A 270 6.20 -2.26 26.69
CA GLY A 270 4.81 -2.16 27.15
C GLY A 270 4.18 -0.76 27.10
N THR A 271 4.88 0.25 26.55
CA THR A 271 4.34 1.61 26.39
C THR A 271 3.60 1.85 25.06
N GLY A 272 3.45 0.81 24.24
CA GLY A 272 2.82 0.86 22.92
C GLY A 272 2.41 -0.52 22.43
N ILE A 273 1.99 -0.62 21.18
CA ILE A 273 1.66 -1.89 20.54
C ILE A 273 2.97 -2.71 20.39
N PRO A 274 3.04 -3.95 20.91
CA PRO A 274 4.23 -4.77 20.75
C PRO A 274 4.41 -5.15 19.27
N TYR A 275 5.64 -5.43 18.84
CA TYR A 275 5.94 -5.83 17.46
C TYR A 275 6.79 -7.10 17.45
N ALA A 276 6.78 -7.82 16.33
CA ALA A 276 7.55 -9.05 16.17
C ALA A 276 8.99 -8.77 15.72
N ASN A 277 9.20 -7.76 14.88
CA ASN A 277 10.53 -7.37 14.41
C ASN A 277 10.59 -5.88 14.03
N VAL A 278 11.77 -5.29 14.11
CA VAL A 278 12.08 -3.92 13.66
C VAL A 278 13.45 -3.89 12.99
N ALA A 279 13.61 -3.07 11.95
CA ALA A 279 14.84 -2.92 11.21
C ALA A 279 15.41 -1.51 11.38
N TRP A 280 16.29 -1.33 12.38
CA TRP A 280 17.03 -0.09 12.57
C TRP A 280 18.26 -0.03 11.67
N VAL A 281 18.40 1.07 10.93
CA VAL A 281 19.47 1.27 9.96
C VAL A 281 20.06 2.66 10.13
N LEU A 282 21.39 2.75 10.08
CA LEU A 282 22.12 4.00 9.88
C LEU A 282 23.08 3.77 8.73
N ASN A 283 22.86 4.45 7.61
CA ASN A 283 23.72 4.39 6.43
C ASN A 283 23.58 5.66 5.58
N ASP A 284 24.33 5.69 4.48
CA ASP A 284 24.46 6.76 3.49
C ASP A 284 23.48 6.66 2.32
N VAL A 285 22.71 5.57 2.22
CA VAL A 285 21.87 5.24 1.05
C VAL A 285 20.87 6.33 0.66
N LEU A 286 20.41 7.14 1.62
CA LEU A 286 19.43 8.21 1.40
C LEU A 286 20.04 9.61 1.48
N ILE A 287 21.37 9.72 1.43
CA ILE A 287 22.06 11.01 1.38
C ILE A 287 22.06 11.51 -0.07
N PHE A 288 21.58 12.74 -0.27
CA PHE A 288 21.65 13.45 -1.53
C PHE A 288 22.00 14.92 -1.25
N ASN A 289 23.21 15.31 -1.61
CA ASN A 289 23.77 16.63 -1.31
C ASN A 289 23.99 17.50 -2.55
N LYS A 290 23.55 17.01 -3.72
CA LYS A 290 23.39 17.79 -4.94
C LYS A 290 22.15 17.32 -5.70
N ALA A 291 21.27 18.23 -6.09
CA ALA A 291 20.12 17.93 -6.94
C ALA A 291 20.17 18.83 -8.19
N THR A 292 19.88 18.24 -9.35
CA THR A 292 19.72 18.96 -10.62
C THR A 292 18.35 18.66 -11.20
N ILE A 293 17.51 19.68 -11.31
CA ILE A 293 16.11 19.56 -11.73
C ILE A 293 15.89 20.40 -12.98
N THR A 294 15.28 19.79 -14.00
CA THR A 294 15.03 20.46 -15.29
C THR A 294 13.58 20.24 -15.70
N ARG A 295 12.84 21.33 -15.91
CA ARG A 295 11.53 21.27 -16.56
C ARG A 295 11.68 21.16 -18.08
N THR A 296 10.66 20.66 -18.76
CA THR A 296 10.61 20.60 -20.22
C THR A 296 10.80 22.00 -20.82
N GLY A 297 11.76 22.12 -21.75
CA GLY A 297 12.10 23.39 -22.40
C GLY A 297 12.66 24.47 -21.48
N GLY A 298 13.08 24.12 -20.25
CA GLY A 298 13.73 25.03 -19.30
C GLY A 298 15.24 24.82 -19.19
N SER A 299 15.89 25.59 -18.33
CA SER A 299 17.31 25.39 -17.99
C SER A 299 17.45 24.53 -16.74
N ALA A 300 18.53 23.74 -16.66
CA ALA A 300 18.83 22.92 -15.50
C ALA A 300 19.06 23.81 -14.25
N GLN A 301 18.33 23.52 -13.17
CA GLN A 301 18.45 24.19 -11.88
C GLN A 301 19.20 23.30 -10.90
N VAL A 302 20.17 23.86 -10.18
CA VAL A 302 21.09 23.09 -9.34
C VAL A 302 21.07 23.62 -7.90
N ALA A 303 20.93 22.70 -6.94
CA ALA A 303 21.16 22.96 -5.52
C ALA A 303 22.26 22.04 -5.00
N THR A 304 23.08 22.53 -4.08
CA THR A 304 24.23 21.81 -3.50
C THR A 304 24.39 22.15 -2.03
N ASN A 305 24.78 21.18 -1.20
CA ASN A 305 25.22 21.37 0.18
C ASN A 305 26.71 21.01 0.31
N GLN A 306 27.58 22.02 0.36
CA GLN A 306 29.03 21.82 0.39
C GLN A 306 29.50 21.12 1.68
N ALA A 307 28.95 21.48 2.85
CA ALA A 307 29.33 20.86 4.11
C ALA A 307 29.00 19.35 4.13
N SER A 308 27.85 18.97 3.57
CA SER A 308 27.49 17.57 3.38
C SER A 308 28.41 16.86 2.38
N ILE A 309 28.81 17.51 1.29
CA ILE A 309 29.79 16.96 0.34
C ILE A 309 31.15 16.74 1.01
N ASP A 310 31.61 17.69 1.81
CA ASP A 310 32.89 17.56 2.51
C ASP A 310 32.87 16.40 3.52
N LYS A 311 31.70 16.09 4.07
CA LYS A 311 31.49 15.02 5.07
C LYS A 311 31.22 13.65 4.45
N TYR A 312 30.41 13.59 3.40
CA TYR A 312 29.85 12.36 2.83
C TYR A 312 30.24 12.10 1.38
N PHE A 313 31.08 12.95 0.76
CA PHE A 313 31.34 12.96 -0.68
C PHE A 313 30.10 13.27 -1.52
N LEU A 314 30.30 13.47 -2.83
CA LEU A 314 29.23 13.85 -3.75
C LEU A 314 28.19 12.74 -3.89
N HIS A 315 26.95 13.06 -3.53
CA HIS A 315 25.76 12.25 -3.76
C HIS A 315 24.76 13.07 -4.59
N SER A 316 24.60 12.72 -5.87
CA SER A 316 23.86 13.52 -6.83
C SER A 316 22.53 12.90 -7.27
N TYR A 317 21.50 13.74 -7.40
CA TYR A 317 20.19 13.41 -7.94
C TYR A 317 19.90 14.24 -9.21
N PHE A 318 19.30 13.61 -10.22
CA PHE A 318 18.90 14.25 -11.47
C PHE A 318 17.45 13.91 -11.80
N LEU A 319 16.67 14.93 -12.16
CA LEU A 319 15.32 14.74 -12.65
C LEU A 319 15.04 15.76 -13.76
N ASN A 320 14.61 15.28 -14.92
CA ASN A 320 14.45 16.10 -16.12
C ASN A 320 13.03 15.95 -16.68
N ASP A 321 12.71 16.79 -17.67
CA ASP A 321 11.46 16.75 -18.43
C ASP A 321 10.21 16.86 -17.56
N LEU A 322 10.30 17.65 -16.49
CA LEU A 322 9.17 17.96 -15.60
C LEU A 322 8.25 19.01 -16.21
N LEU A 323 6.98 18.98 -15.82
CA LEU A 323 5.90 19.78 -16.38
C LEU A 323 5.56 21.04 -15.57
N MET A 324 6.29 21.36 -14.50
CA MET A 324 6.15 22.65 -13.81
C MET A 324 6.43 23.83 -14.76
N GLU A 325 5.72 24.96 -14.59
CA GLU A 325 5.75 26.06 -15.57
C GLU A 325 7.04 26.88 -15.60
N THR A 326 7.75 27.02 -14.48
CA THR A 326 8.87 27.97 -14.36
C THR A 326 10.15 27.32 -13.84
N ASP A 327 11.29 27.88 -14.24
CA ASP A 327 12.60 27.46 -13.72
C ASP A 327 12.73 27.76 -12.21
N ALA A 328 12.02 28.77 -11.69
CA ALA A 328 12.00 29.07 -10.26
C ALA A 328 11.44 27.90 -9.44
N VAL A 329 10.35 27.29 -9.90
CA VAL A 329 9.76 26.10 -9.27
C VAL A 329 10.74 24.91 -9.29
N ALA A 330 11.44 24.70 -10.41
CA ALA A 330 12.46 23.65 -10.50
C ALA A 330 13.63 23.88 -9.52
N LEU A 331 14.03 25.15 -9.32
CA LEU A 331 15.06 25.50 -8.36
C LEU A 331 14.63 25.26 -6.92
N ASP A 332 13.39 25.60 -6.57
CA ASP A 332 12.86 25.37 -5.23
C ASP A 332 12.69 23.88 -4.93
N TYR A 333 12.29 23.06 -5.92
CA TYR A 333 12.36 21.60 -5.84
C TYR A 333 13.78 21.13 -5.48
N ALA A 334 14.79 21.58 -6.24
CA ALA A 334 16.17 21.16 -6.05
C ALA A 334 16.68 21.48 -4.64
N LYS A 335 16.36 22.69 -4.14
CA LYS A 335 16.71 23.12 -2.77
C LYS A 335 16.02 22.25 -1.71
N ALA A 336 14.72 22.01 -1.84
CA ALA A 336 13.95 21.19 -0.90
C ALA A 336 14.48 19.75 -0.87
N TYR A 337 14.78 19.17 -2.03
CA TYR A 337 15.36 17.83 -2.15
C TYR A 337 16.69 17.72 -1.38
N VAL A 338 17.65 18.60 -1.66
CA VAL A 338 18.95 18.62 -0.96
C VAL A 338 18.77 18.86 0.53
N ALA A 339 17.92 19.80 0.93
CA ALA A 339 17.77 20.14 2.33
C ALA A 339 17.22 18.97 3.17
N SER A 340 16.29 18.19 2.62
CA SER A 340 15.74 16.98 3.28
C SER A 340 16.69 15.79 3.37
N ARG A 341 17.76 15.76 2.55
CA ARG A 341 18.62 14.58 2.34
C ARG A 341 20.12 14.87 2.47
N ALA A 342 20.50 16.08 2.90
CA ALA A 342 21.91 16.43 3.07
C ALA A 342 22.57 15.75 4.28
N GLU A 343 21.79 15.23 5.22
CA GLU A 343 22.27 14.54 6.42
C GLU A 343 21.53 13.21 6.57
N THR A 344 22.06 12.34 7.43
CA THR A 344 21.44 11.05 7.75
C THR A 344 21.37 10.84 9.25
N THR A 345 20.33 10.17 9.71
CA THR A 345 20.18 9.72 11.10
C THR A 345 19.77 8.26 11.15
N ILE A 346 19.83 7.64 12.33
CA ILE A 346 19.31 6.29 12.49
C ILE A 346 17.81 6.28 12.20
N ARG A 347 17.35 5.33 11.40
CA ARG A 347 15.97 5.21 10.96
C ARG A 347 15.47 3.80 11.16
N CYS A 348 14.17 3.65 11.34
CA CYS A 348 13.52 2.35 11.29
C CYS A 348 13.03 2.16 9.86
N ASP A 349 13.62 1.25 9.10
CA ASP A 349 13.26 1.02 7.69
C ASP A 349 12.04 0.08 7.57
N ALA A 350 11.80 -0.76 8.58
CA ALA A 350 10.65 -1.64 8.63
C ALA A 350 10.25 -2.06 10.04
N ILE A 351 8.95 -2.32 10.22
CA ILE A 351 8.36 -2.94 11.40
C ILE A 351 7.45 -4.09 10.97
N THR A 352 7.55 -5.24 11.63
CA THR A 352 6.72 -6.42 11.39
C THR A 352 5.83 -6.70 12.59
N LEU A 353 4.53 -6.84 12.34
CA LEU A 353 3.52 -7.27 13.29
C LEU A 353 3.17 -8.74 13.00
N ASP A 354 2.99 -9.53 14.06
CA ASP A 354 2.54 -10.92 13.97
C ASP A 354 1.13 -11.03 14.57
N LEU A 355 0.14 -11.23 13.71
CA LEU A 355 -1.27 -11.24 14.10
C LEU A 355 -1.66 -12.55 14.80
N ASN A 356 -0.78 -13.56 14.81
CA ASN A 356 -0.95 -14.77 15.62
C ASN A 356 -0.52 -14.56 17.09
N THR A 357 0.00 -13.37 17.44
CA THR A 357 0.33 -13.02 18.82
C THR A 357 -0.92 -13.12 19.71
N PRO A 358 -0.88 -13.82 20.86
CA PRO A 358 -2.02 -13.89 21.78
C PRO A 358 -2.42 -12.51 22.31
N ASN A 359 -3.73 -12.25 22.44
CA ASN A 359 -4.30 -11.02 23.01
C ASN A 359 -3.86 -9.73 22.28
N TYR A 360 -3.76 -9.78 20.96
CA TYR A 360 -3.13 -8.73 20.15
C TYR A 360 -4.12 -7.84 19.39
N THR A 361 -5.29 -7.52 19.98
CA THR A 361 -6.37 -6.76 19.33
C THR A 361 -5.91 -5.42 18.73
N THR A 362 -5.16 -4.61 19.46
CA THR A 362 -4.69 -3.30 18.97
C THR A 362 -3.70 -3.45 17.82
N GLY A 363 -2.84 -4.46 17.87
CA GLY A 363 -1.90 -4.77 16.80
C GLY A 363 -2.57 -5.34 15.56
N ILE A 364 -3.63 -6.15 15.72
CA ILE A 364 -4.46 -6.62 14.60
C ILE A 364 -5.13 -5.42 13.91
N VAL A 365 -5.77 -4.52 14.68
CA VAL A 365 -6.40 -3.33 14.10
C VAL A 365 -5.36 -2.48 13.38
N ALA A 366 -4.22 -2.18 14.01
CA ALA A 366 -3.14 -1.41 13.38
C ALA A 366 -2.62 -2.08 12.10
N ALA A 367 -2.44 -3.40 12.09
CA ALA A 367 -1.99 -4.16 10.92
C ALA A 367 -2.95 -4.12 9.74
N LEU A 368 -4.25 -3.94 9.99
CA LEU A 368 -5.30 -3.94 8.96
C LEU A 368 -5.75 -2.54 8.56
N SER A 369 -5.56 -1.54 9.42
CA SER A 369 -6.05 -0.17 9.19
C SER A 369 -4.98 0.81 8.71
N LEU A 370 -3.71 0.59 9.07
CA LEU A 370 -2.65 1.52 8.70
C LEU A 370 -2.21 1.32 7.24
N ASP A 371 -2.04 2.41 6.51
CA ASP A 371 -1.57 2.44 5.12
C ASP A 371 -0.61 3.62 4.89
N PHE A 372 -0.33 3.95 3.64
CA PHE A 372 0.62 5.00 3.28
C PHE A 372 0.31 6.33 3.94
N PHE A 373 1.37 7.07 4.29
CA PHE A 373 1.36 8.34 5.00
C PHE A 373 0.91 8.31 6.47
N ASP A 374 0.40 7.19 6.97
CA ASP A 374 0.07 7.09 8.40
C ASP A 374 1.34 7.24 9.26
N PRO A 375 1.33 8.15 10.24
CA PRO A 375 2.47 8.35 11.12
C PRO A 375 2.53 7.24 12.16
N ILE A 376 3.73 6.70 12.38
CA ILE A 376 4.00 5.75 13.44
C ILE A 376 5.23 6.16 14.25
N THR A 377 5.24 5.85 15.54
CA THR A 377 6.43 5.97 16.39
C THR A 377 6.89 4.58 16.79
N VAL A 378 8.14 4.25 16.47
CA VAL A 378 8.76 2.98 16.86
C VAL A 378 9.76 3.22 17.98
N LYS A 379 9.67 2.43 19.06
CA LYS A 379 10.57 2.45 20.22
C LYS A 379 11.18 1.09 20.46
N THR A 380 12.50 1.01 20.58
CA THR A 380 13.22 -0.23 20.88
C THR A 380 14.25 -0.01 21.96
N THR A 381 14.12 -0.76 23.04
CA THR A 381 15.07 -0.81 24.15
C THR A 381 16.34 -1.53 23.69
N GLN A 382 17.48 -0.86 23.77
CA GLN A 382 18.77 -1.41 23.36
C GLN A 382 19.50 -2.07 24.52
N PRO A 383 20.42 -3.00 24.23
CA PRO A 383 21.40 -3.44 25.21
C PRO A 383 22.12 -2.23 25.84
N GLY A 384 22.24 -2.21 27.17
CA GLY A 384 22.82 -1.08 27.90
C GLY A 384 21.83 0.01 28.31
N GLY A 385 20.53 -0.15 28.03
CA GLY A 385 19.45 0.67 28.58
C GLY A 385 19.14 1.96 27.80
N SER A 386 19.79 2.19 26.66
CA SER A 386 19.40 3.26 25.74
C SER A 386 18.13 2.87 24.96
N VAL A 387 17.49 3.86 24.33
CA VAL A 387 16.27 3.65 23.54
C VAL A 387 16.46 4.26 22.17
N LEU A 388 16.20 3.46 21.12
CA LEU A 388 16.00 3.98 19.79
C LEU A 388 14.53 4.37 19.64
N GLN A 389 14.29 5.62 19.24
CA GLN A 389 12.95 6.14 19.01
C GLN A 389 12.94 7.01 17.76
N LYS A 390 12.02 6.73 16.85
CA LYS A 390 11.75 7.56 15.68
C LYS A 390 10.26 7.60 15.37
N THR A 391 9.82 8.77 14.92
CA THR A 391 8.51 8.97 14.28
C THR A 391 8.74 9.06 12.79
N LEU A 392 8.01 8.24 12.03
CA LEU A 392 8.16 8.04 10.59
C LEU A 392 6.78 7.85 9.99
N GLN A 393 6.72 7.74 8.67
CA GLN A 393 5.50 7.43 7.93
C GLN A 393 5.61 6.07 7.26
N ILE A 394 4.47 5.42 7.09
CA ILE A 394 4.37 4.19 6.32
C ILE A 394 4.42 4.54 4.83
N PHE A 395 5.28 3.82 4.09
CA PHE A 395 5.39 3.93 2.64
C PHE A 395 5.32 2.58 1.93
N GLY A 396 5.13 1.49 2.68
CA GLY A 396 4.90 0.18 2.11
C GLY A 396 4.14 -0.69 3.09
N VAL A 397 3.24 -1.50 2.54
CA VAL A 397 2.44 -2.47 3.27
C VAL A 397 2.61 -3.81 2.55
N SER A 398 3.05 -4.82 3.29
CA SER A 398 3.13 -6.19 2.79
C SER A 398 2.53 -7.14 3.80
N MET A 399 1.77 -8.12 3.30
CA MET A 399 1.18 -9.16 4.14
C MET A 399 1.62 -10.53 3.64
N ALA A 400 2.02 -11.39 4.55
CA ALA A 400 2.29 -12.81 4.30
C ALA A 400 1.34 -13.63 5.18
N ILE A 401 0.40 -14.31 4.53
CA ILE A 401 -0.70 -15.02 5.18
C ILE A 401 -0.67 -16.48 4.76
N THR A 402 -0.72 -17.37 5.74
CA THR A 402 -0.86 -18.82 5.62
C THR A 402 -1.86 -19.29 6.68
N PRO A 403 -2.39 -20.52 6.61
CA PRO A 403 -3.31 -21.04 7.64
C PRO A 403 -2.78 -20.95 9.08
N ASN A 404 -1.46 -20.91 9.26
CA ASN A 404 -0.82 -20.93 10.58
C ASN A 404 -0.05 -19.65 10.92
N SER A 405 -0.01 -18.65 10.04
CA SER A 405 0.77 -17.43 10.27
C SER A 405 0.24 -16.25 9.45
N TRP A 406 0.14 -15.09 10.07
CA TRP A 406 -0.19 -13.83 9.43
C TRP A 406 0.76 -12.74 9.91
N LYS A 407 1.63 -12.27 9.00
CA LYS A 407 2.55 -11.17 9.26
C LYS A 407 2.24 -9.98 8.37
N THR A 408 2.16 -8.80 8.97
CA THR A 408 2.11 -7.53 8.26
C THR A 408 3.43 -6.81 8.48
N THR A 409 4.11 -6.42 7.41
CA THR A 409 5.32 -5.60 7.47
C THR A 409 5.05 -4.25 6.84
N PHE A 410 5.26 -3.21 7.64
CA PHE A 410 5.29 -1.83 7.17
C PHE A 410 6.73 -1.42 6.88
N THR A 411 6.98 -0.90 5.68
CA THR A 411 8.23 -0.17 5.41
C THR A 411 8.01 1.30 5.70
N THR A 412 8.96 1.91 6.39
CA THR A 412 8.83 3.27 6.90
C THR A 412 9.94 4.17 6.41
N LEU A 413 9.62 5.44 6.17
CA LEU A 413 10.58 6.48 5.81
C LEU A 413 10.21 7.78 6.51
N GLU A 414 11.16 8.71 6.53
CA GLU A 414 10.87 10.12 6.82
C GLU A 414 9.98 10.69 5.70
N PRO A 415 9.32 11.85 5.93
CA PRO A 415 8.45 12.47 4.94
C PRO A 415 9.14 12.67 3.58
N ILE A 416 8.38 12.63 2.49
CA ILE A 416 8.92 12.77 1.13
C ILE A 416 9.67 14.10 0.99
N ILE A 417 9.11 15.15 1.58
CA ILE A 417 9.65 16.51 1.67
C ILE A 417 9.69 16.91 3.15
N ASP A 418 10.81 17.47 3.58
CA ASP A 418 10.88 18.10 4.90
C ASP A 418 10.28 19.51 4.84
N GLY A 419 9.52 19.88 5.86
CA GLY A 419 8.82 21.14 5.91
C GLY A 419 8.60 21.63 7.33
N PHE A 420 8.60 22.95 7.48
CA PHE A 420 8.31 23.62 8.74
C PHE A 420 6.81 23.52 9.07
N ILE A 421 6.48 22.73 10.08
CA ILE A 421 5.12 22.52 10.57
C ILE A 421 4.95 23.30 11.88
N ILE A 422 4.16 24.38 11.83
CA ILE A 422 3.87 25.22 12.99
C ILE A 422 3.32 24.36 14.14
N GLY A 423 3.95 24.45 15.31
CA GLY A 423 3.51 23.77 16.52
C GLY A 423 3.97 22.30 16.66
N ASN A 424 4.73 21.76 15.70
CA ASN A 424 5.31 20.43 15.80
C ASN A 424 6.71 20.47 16.46
N VAL A 425 6.99 19.58 17.42
CA VAL A 425 8.27 19.57 18.16
C VAL A 425 9.45 19.03 17.35
N ASN A 426 9.19 18.21 16.32
CA ASN A 426 10.22 17.61 15.46
C ASN A 426 10.33 18.33 14.12
N TYR A 427 9.24 18.92 13.65
CA TYR A 427 9.13 19.55 12.32
C TYR A 427 8.84 21.06 12.38
N GLY A 428 8.76 21.68 13.56
CA GLY A 428 8.47 23.11 13.75
C GLY A 428 9.61 23.91 14.38
N VAL A 429 10.86 23.48 14.22
CA VAL A 429 12.04 24.13 14.81
C VAL A 429 12.67 25.10 13.81
N LEU A 430 12.55 26.41 14.09
CA LEU A 430 13.13 27.47 13.25
C LEU A 430 14.66 27.32 13.20
N GLY A 431 15.21 27.36 11.98
CA GLY A 431 16.65 27.20 11.74
C GLY A 431 17.14 25.75 11.69
N GLN A 432 16.26 24.76 11.89
CA GLN A 432 16.53 23.34 11.64
C GLN A 432 15.62 22.77 10.55
N ASN A 433 14.33 23.06 10.58
CA ASN A 433 13.39 22.65 9.55
C ASN A 433 13.32 23.69 8.42
N VAL A 434 13.15 23.20 7.19
CA VAL A 434 13.11 24.01 5.97
C VAL A 434 11.72 24.62 5.80
N LEU A 435 11.63 25.89 5.41
CA LEU A 435 10.35 26.45 4.94
C LEU A 435 10.02 25.72 3.62
N SER A 436 8.99 24.87 3.63
CA SER A 436 8.62 24.04 2.48
C SER A 436 8.19 24.88 1.28
N TYR A 437 8.38 24.31 0.09
CA TYR A 437 8.07 24.85 -1.24
C TYR A 437 6.58 25.16 -1.48
#